data_AF-A0A081BF28-F1
#
_entry.id   AF-A0A081BF28-F1
#
_cell.length_a   1.000
_cell.length_b   1.000
_cell.length_c   1.000
_cell.angle_alpha   90.00
_cell.angle_beta   90.00
_cell.angle_gamma   90.00
#
_symmetry.space_group_name_H-M   'P 1'
#
loop_
_entity.id
_entity.type
_entity.pdbx_description
1 polymer ?
#
loop_
_entity_poly.entity_id
_entity_poly.type
_entity_poly.pdbx_seq_one_letter_code
_entity_poly.pdbx_strand_id
1 'polypeptide(L)'
;MDKTSQKEFGFCIYCRKAGVSLSDEHVVPHSLGGEHVLLNATCKRCAKITSKFELDVARELWGDARYAYGGKSRNNKPSRQRQKRLKTRDWIDIPPVKPGQKKIRVRYDEYPAALVYYQMGKAGILQGLPPDVDLSKQWLLKAEADQPRSEAFLKKYPEQLVTKFRHVPESFGRMIAKIAYCQMLTTLDPDDFTPLCLEYILGNRTNVSYIVGGDSRNGVPENTGYRLESCACGNFNEILLIGTVRLMANLHSPYHYAVVGYVRGRERVEQVMRKMGNKSITPTMPTFLSSDKTTECWEPDVWPLNHFKQ
;
A
#
# COMPACT_ATOMS: atom_id res chain seq x y z
N MET A 1 -21.06 7.44 -4.91
CA MET A 1 -19.86 7.52 -5.78
C MET A 1 -20.29 7.20 -7.18
N ASP A 2 -20.04 8.13 -8.09
CA ASP A 2 -20.41 8.03 -9.49
C ASP A 2 -19.56 6.95 -10.18
N LYS A 3 -20.15 6.11 -11.03
CA LYS A 3 -19.50 4.93 -11.66
C LYS A 3 -18.50 5.30 -12.77
N THR A 4 -18.04 6.54 -12.82
CA THR A 4 -17.67 7.23 -14.07
C THR A 4 -16.17 7.33 -14.33
N SER A 5 -15.31 6.58 -13.62
CA SER A 5 -13.86 6.61 -13.87
C SER A 5 -13.21 5.22 -13.91
N GLN A 6 -13.91 4.21 -14.42
CA GLN A 6 -13.30 2.90 -14.66
C GLN A 6 -12.52 2.95 -15.97
N LYS A 7 -11.19 2.94 -15.90
CA LYS A 7 -10.30 2.96 -17.06
C LYS A 7 -10.02 1.54 -17.55
N GLU A 8 -10.10 1.32 -18.86
CA GLU A 8 -9.83 0.05 -19.51
C GLU A 8 -8.51 0.09 -20.30
N PHE A 9 -7.75 -1.01 -20.30
CA PHE A 9 -6.44 -1.07 -20.98
C PHE A 9 -6.38 -2.04 -22.17
N GLY A 10 -7.07 -3.19 -22.12
CA GLY A 10 -7.01 -4.20 -23.19
C GLY A 10 -5.67 -4.96 -23.30
N PHE A 11 -4.73 -4.71 -22.40
CA PHE A 11 -3.49 -5.46 -22.22
C PHE A 11 -3.10 -5.52 -20.74
N CYS A 12 -2.18 -6.42 -20.39
CA CYS A 12 -1.72 -6.50 -19.01
C CYS A 12 -0.83 -5.30 -18.64
N ILE A 13 -1.25 -4.47 -17.69
CA ILE A 13 -0.49 -3.29 -17.24
C ILE A 13 0.91 -3.64 -16.69
N TYR A 14 1.08 -4.84 -16.15
CA TYR A 14 2.36 -5.27 -15.57
C TYR A 14 3.35 -5.85 -16.58
N CYS A 15 2.90 -6.71 -17.50
CA CYS A 15 3.80 -7.42 -18.44
C CYS A 15 3.57 -7.07 -19.91
N ARG A 16 2.67 -6.11 -20.19
CA ARG A 16 2.30 -5.60 -21.52
C ARG A 16 1.77 -6.62 -22.52
N LYS A 17 1.50 -7.86 -22.10
CA LYS A 17 0.87 -8.86 -22.97
C LYS A 17 -0.56 -8.46 -23.33
N ALA A 18 -0.83 -8.35 -24.62
CA ALA A 18 -2.15 -8.21 -25.21
C ALA A 18 -2.65 -9.56 -25.76
N GLY A 19 -3.92 -9.64 -26.17
CA GLY A 19 -4.51 -10.85 -26.78
C GLY A 19 -4.60 -12.07 -25.84
N VAL A 20 -4.56 -11.84 -24.53
CA VAL A 20 -4.71 -12.86 -23.49
C VAL A 20 -5.98 -12.61 -22.70
N SER A 21 -6.48 -13.60 -21.95
CA SER A 21 -7.56 -13.36 -21.00
C SER A 21 -7.08 -12.39 -19.89
N LEU A 22 -7.80 -11.28 -19.78
CA LEU A 22 -7.57 -10.23 -18.80
C LEU A 22 -8.67 -10.25 -17.74
N SER A 23 -8.30 -9.85 -16.54
CA SER A 23 -9.22 -9.59 -15.44
C SER A 23 -9.06 -8.14 -14.98
N ASP A 24 -10.05 -7.69 -14.22
CA ASP A 24 -10.00 -6.41 -13.54
C ASP A 24 -8.93 -6.37 -12.45
N GLU A 25 -8.31 -5.21 -12.28
CA GLU A 25 -7.30 -4.93 -11.25
C GLU A 25 -7.83 -3.88 -10.28
N HIS A 26 -7.85 -4.20 -8.99
CA HIS A 26 -8.24 -3.19 -8.00
C HIS A 26 -7.03 -2.30 -7.69
N VAL A 27 -7.20 -0.98 -7.61
CA VAL A 27 -6.10 -0.08 -7.20
C VAL A 27 -5.66 -0.42 -5.77
N VAL A 28 -6.60 -0.34 -4.83
CA VAL A 28 -6.44 -0.85 -3.46
C VAL A 28 -7.05 -2.25 -3.40
N PRO A 29 -6.37 -3.26 -2.81
CA PRO A 29 -6.93 -4.61 -2.73
C PRO A 29 -8.35 -4.63 -2.17
N HIS A 30 -9.25 -5.37 -2.80
CA HIS A 30 -10.65 -5.47 -2.37
C HIS A 30 -10.79 -5.95 -0.92
N SER A 31 -9.87 -6.79 -0.44
CA SER A 31 -9.84 -7.25 0.96
C SER A 31 -9.61 -6.13 1.98
N LEU A 32 -9.15 -4.96 1.52
CA LEU A 32 -8.91 -3.77 2.32
C LEU A 32 -9.97 -2.70 2.08
N GLY A 33 -11.08 -3.06 1.41
CA GLY A 33 -12.16 -2.13 1.10
C GLY A 33 -11.93 -1.28 -0.14
N GLY A 34 -10.93 -1.59 -0.97
CA GLY A 34 -10.70 -0.87 -2.22
C GLY A 34 -11.87 -0.98 -3.20
N GLU A 35 -12.28 0.16 -3.77
CA GLU A 35 -13.44 0.24 -4.68
C GLU A 35 -13.05 0.68 -6.10
N HIS A 36 -11.86 1.25 -6.29
CA HIS A 36 -11.36 1.66 -7.59
C HIS A 36 -10.81 0.47 -8.36
N VAL A 37 -11.24 0.34 -9.62
CA VAL A 37 -10.93 -0.81 -10.47
C VAL A 37 -10.49 -0.35 -11.86
N LEU A 38 -9.39 -0.91 -12.34
CA LEU A 38 -8.92 -0.82 -13.72
C LEU A 38 -9.45 -2.05 -14.48
N LEU A 39 -10.24 -1.83 -15.52
CA LEU A 39 -10.93 -2.88 -16.27
C LEU A 39 -9.98 -3.54 -17.27
N ASN A 40 -10.12 -4.87 -17.44
CA ASN A 40 -9.34 -5.65 -18.41
C ASN A 40 -7.84 -5.30 -18.38
N ALA A 41 -7.27 -5.25 -17.18
CA ALA A 41 -5.95 -4.66 -16.92
C ALA A 41 -4.87 -5.70 -16.55
N THR A 42 -5.25 -6.91 -16.13
CA THR A 42 -4.28 -7.88 -15.59
C THR A 42 -4.45 -9.27 -16.19
N CYS A 43 -3.37 -9.84 -16.74
CA CYS A 43 -3.38 -11.23 -17.19
C CYS A 43 -3.34 -12.22 -16.01
N LYS A 44 -3.78 -13.45 -16.25
CA LYS A 44 -3.82 -14.53 -15.23
C LYS A 44 -2.50 -14.74 -14.48
N ARG A 45 -1.34 -14.62 -15.15
CA ARG A 45 -0.03 -14.78 -14.51
C ARG A 45 0.24 -13.66 -13.50
N CYS A 46 0.09 -12.41 -13.92
CA CYS A 46 0.34 -11.26 -13.05
C CYS A 46 -0.68 -11.19 -11.91
N ALA A 47 -1.96 -11.50 -12.19
CA ALA A 47 -2.99 -11.61 -11.15
C ALA A 47 -2.62 -12.61 -10.06
N LYS A 48 -2.03 -13.76 -10.43
CA LYS A 48 -1.55 -14.76 -9.46
C LYS A 48 -0.40 -14.22 -8.59
N ILE A 49 0.50 -13.44 -9.18
CA ILE A 49 1.62 -12.83 -8.46
C ILE A 49 1.11 -11.77 -7.49
N THR A 50 0.28 -10.82 -7.96
CA THR A 50 -0.26 -9.74 -7.13
C THR A 50 -1.15 -10.26 -6.02
N SER A 51 -2.06 -11.18 -6.33
CA SER A 51 -2.92 -11.80 -5.34
C SER A 51 -2.13 -12.52 -4.24
N LYS A 52 -0.94 -13.06 -4.53
CA LYS A 52 -0.15 -13.77 -3.52
C LYS A 52 0.31 -12.82 -2.41
N PHE A 53 1.05 -11.76 -2.75
CA PHE A 53 1.57 -10.85 -1.71
C PHE A 53 0.44 -10.05 -1.04
N GLU A 54 -0.65 -9.74 -1.74
CA GLU A 54 -1.83 -9.11 -1.14
C GLU A 54 -2.48 -10.03 -0.09
N LEU A 55 -2.58 -11.32 -0.39
CA LEU A 55 -3.10 -12.31 0.56
C LEU A 55 -2.16 -12.53 1.73
N ASP A 56 -0.85 -12.49 1.52
CA ASP A 56 0.14 -12.57 2.60
C ASP A 56 -0.09 -11.42 3.59
N VAL A 57 -0.20 -10.17 3.12
CA VAL A 57 -0.53 -9.03 4.01
C VAL A 57 -1.91 -9.21 4.66
N ALA A 58 -2.94 -9.51 3.86
CA ALA A 58 -4.31 -9.55 4.37
C ALA A 58 -4.61 -10.75 5.29
N ARG A 59 -3.80 -11.82 5.28
CA ARG A 59 -3.99 -13.01 6.15
C ARG A 59 -2.98 -13.05 7.28
N GLU A 60 -1.72 -12.77 6.97
CA GLU A 60 -0.60 -12.96 7.90
C GLU A 60 -0.38 -11.72 8.77
N LEU A 61 -0.51 -10.51 8.20
CA LEU A 61 -0.31 -9.26 8.93
C LEU A 61 -1.61 -8.74 9.57
N TRP A 62 -2.72 -8.80 8.83
CA TRP A 62 -4.01 -8.23 9.24
C TRP A 62 -5.13 -9.24 9.42
N GLY A 63 -4.83 -10.53 9.52
CA GLY A 63 -5.84 -11.60 9.52
C GLY A 63 -7.06 -11.30 10.39
N ASP A 64 -6.86 -11.16 11.70
CA ASP A 64 -7.94 -10.91 12.66
C ASP A 64 -8.44 -9.46 12.61
N ALA A 65 -7.53 -8.50 12.41
CA ALA A 65 -7.88 -7.09 12.27
C ALA A 65 -8.86 -6.83 11.12
N ARG A 66 -8.59 -7.41 9.96
CA ARG A 66 -9.48 -7.30 8.81
C ARG A 66 -10.89 -7.79 9.15
N TYR A 67 -11.04 -8.87 9.92
CA TYR A 67 -12.37 -9.36 10.30
C TYR A 67 -13.04 -8.45 11.35
N ALA A 68 -12.30 -8.00 12.36
CA ALA A 68 -12.80 -7.08 13.40
C ALA A 68 -13.25 -5.71 12.85
N TYR A 69 -12.66 -5.28 11.73
CA TYR A 69 -13.01 -4.04 11.02
C TYR A 69 -13.90 -4.28 9.78
N GLY A 70 -14.55 -5.45 9.65
CA GLY A 70 -15.58 -5.68 8.62
C GLY A 70 -15.08 -5.86 7.18
N GLY A 71 -13.82 -6.27 6.99
CA GLY A 71 -13.22 -6.41 5.67
C GLY A 71 -13.94 -7.40 4.76
N LYS A 72 -14.05 -7.02 3.48
CA LYS A 72 -14.83 -7.72 2.45
C LYS A 72 -14.17 -9.05 2.03
N SER A 73 -14.97 -10.09 1.77
CA SER A 73 -14.51 -11.39 1.22
C SER A 73 -15.25 -11.69 -0.09
N ARG A 74 -14.52 -12.07 -1.15
CA ARG A 74 -15.07 -12.25 -2.52
C ARG A 74 -15.94 -13.51 -2.71
N ASN A 75 -16.08 -14.36 -1.69
CA ASN A 75 -16.82 -15.62 -1.81
C ASN A 75 -18.27 -15.50 -1.31
N ASN A 76 -19.18 -15.13 -2.22
CA ASN A 76 -20.63 -14.98 -1.97
C ASN A 76 -21.44 -16.29 -2.02
N LYS A 77 -20.83 -17.45 -2.27
CA LYS A 77 -21.52 -18.75 -2.15
C LYS A 77 -20.79 -19.63 -1.15
N PRO A 78 -21.25 -19.69 0.11
CA PRO A 78 -20.72 -20.67 1.03
C PRO A 78 -21.17 -22.06 0.57
N SER A 79 -20.23 -22.97 0.38
CA SER A 79 -20.55 -24.40 0.34
C SER A 79 -21.35 -24.78 1.60
N ARG A 80 -22.17 -25.85 1.56
CA ARG A 80 -22.94 -26.33 2.73
C ARG A 80 -22.09 -26.50 4.00
N GLN A 81 -20.81 -26.89 3.88
CA GLN A 81 -19.85 -26.94 4.98
C GLN A 81 -19.40 -25.56 5.48
N ARG A 82 -19.33 -24.56 4.59
CA ARG A 82 -18.98 -23.18 4.92
C ARG A 82 -20.15 -22.41 5.57
N GLN A 83 -21.41 -22.81 5.34
CA GLN A 83 -22.58 -22.28 6.07
C GLN A 83 -22.55 -22.65 7.57
N LYS A 84 -22.11 -23.87 7.92
CA LYS A 84 -21.83 -24.22 9.34
C LYS A 84 -20.68 -23.38 9.93
N ARG A 85 -19.66 -23.03 9.13
CA ARG A 85 -18.54 -22.14 9.51
C ARG A 85 -18.87 -20.64 9.51
N LEU A 86 -19.96 -20.21 8.88
CA LEU A 86 -20.39 -18.81 8.90
C LEU A 86 -20.92 -18.40 10.28
N LYS A 87 -21.54 -19.33 11.04
CA LYS A 87 -21.90 -19.11 12.45
C LYS A 87 -20.69 -19.02 13.40
N THR A 88 -19.49 -19.41 12.95
CA THR A 88 -18.23 -19.32 13.72
C THR A 88 -17.36 -18.14 13.29
N ARG A 89 -17.75 -17.37 12.26
CA ARG A 89 -16.97 -16.23 11.74
C ARG A 89 -17.11 -14.96 12.55
N ASP A 90 -18.09 -14.89 13.43
CA ASP A 90 -18.26 -13.76 14.35
C ASP A 90 -17.43 -13.92 15.60
N TRP A 91 -16.72 -15.04 15.79
CA TRP A 91 -16.02 -15.36 17.02
C TRP A 91 -14.55 -15.67 16.76
N ILE A 92 -13.69 -15.15 17.64
CA ILE A 92 -12.28 -15.46 17.74
C ILE A 92 -12.00 -16.21 19.05
N ASP A 93 -11.09 -17.16 18.93
CA ASP A 93 -10.65 -18.04 19.99
C ASP A 93 -9.27 -17.55 20.48
N ILE A 94 -9.24 -16.87 21.62
CA ILE A 94 -8.03 -16.26 22.18
C ILE A 94 -7.37 -17.27 23.13
N PRO A 95 -6.11 -17.68 22.87
CA PRO A 95 -5.40 -18.60 23.74
C PRO A 95 -5.07 -17.95 25.09
N PRO A 96 -4.87 -18.74 26.16
CA PRO A 96 -4.42 -18.21 27.44
C PRO A 96 -3.05 -17.54 27.31
N VAL A 97 -2.87 -16.42 28.01
CA VAL A 97 -1.61 -15.64 28.00
C VAL A 97 -0.66 -16.15 29.06
N LYS A 98 -1.21 -16.49 30.23
CA LYS A 98 -0.46 -17.00 31.39
C LYS A 98 -0.86 -18.46 31.68
N PRO A 99 0.07 -19.27 32.22
CA PRO A 99 -0.27 -20.58 32.77
C PRO A 99 -1.45 -20.49 33.75
N GLY A 100 -2.43 -21.38 33.63
CA GLY A 100 -3.64 -21.40 34.47
C GLY A 100 -4.82 -20.58 33.95
N GLN A 101 -4.64 -19.72 32.93
CA GLN A 101 -5.77 -19.09 32.25
C GLN A 101 -6.46 -20.09 31.28
N LYS A 102 -7.75 -19.89 31.05
CA LYS A 102 -8.53 -20.65 30.06
C LYS A 102 -8.58 -19.87 28.75
N LYS A 103 -8.68 -20.61 27.65
CA LYS A 103 -9.02 -20.05 26.34
C LYS A 103 -10.38 -19.35 26.41
N ILE A 104 -10.46 -18.13 25.88
CA ILE A 104 -11.72 -17.38 25.78
C ILE A 104 -12.19 -17.29 24.34
N ARG A 105 -13.51 -17.23 24.17
CA ARG A 105 -14.15 -17.08 22.88
C ARG A 105 -14.89 -15.75 22.85
N VAL A 106 -14.46 -14.84 21.99
CA VAL A 106 -14.91 -13.44 21.95
C VAL A 106 -15.45 -13.13 20.57
N ARG A 107 -16.42 -12.22 20.46
CA ARG A 107 -16.90 -11.80 19.14
C ARG A 107 -15.90 -10.88 18.44
N TYR A 108 -15.82 -10.91 17.11
CA TYR A 108 -14.90 -10.05 16.34
C TYR A 108 -15.22 -8.56 16.46
N ASP A 109 -16.48 -8.17 16.68
CA ASP A 109 -16.88 -6.79 16.95
C ASP A 109 -16.46 -6.33 18.36
N GLU A 110 -16.30 -7.26 19.31
CA GLU A 110 -15.75 -7.01 20.64
C GLU A 110 -14.22 -7.09 20.68
N TYR A 111 -13.59 -7.82 19.76
CA TYR A 111 -12.15 -8.04 19.75
C TYR A 111 -11.39 -6.79 19.27
N PRO A 112 -10.50 -6.21 20.10
CA PRO A 112 -9.73 -5.01 19.75
C PRO A 112 -8.51 -5.40 18.92
N ALA A 113 -8.76 -5.91 17.72
CA ALA A 113 -7.69 -6.32 16.84
C ALA A 113 -6.83 -5.13 16.43
N ALA A 114 -5.51 -5.26 16.57
CA ALA A 114 -4.59 -4.22 16.14
C ALA A 114 -4.27 -4.35 14.65
N LEU A 115 -4.34 -3.24 13.92
CA LEU A 115 -3.81 -3.11 12.57
C LEU A 115 -2.32 -2.78 12.67
N VAL A 116 -1.48 -3.69 12.18
CA VAL A 116 -0.03 -3.55 12.24
C VAL A 116 0.51 -3.02 10.91
N TYR A 117 1.28 -1.93 10.96
CA TYR A 117 1.92 -1.28 9.83
C TYR A 117 3.42 -1.28 9.99
N TYR A 118 4.11 -0.95 8.90
CA TYR A 118 5.53 -0.60 8.93
C TYR A 118 5.66 0.93 8.90
N GLN A 119 6.25 1.51 9.94
CA GLN A 119 6.77 2.87 9.90
C GLN A 119 8.12 2.83 9.17
N MET A 120 8.17 3.47 8.02
CA MET A 120 9.31 3.41 7.10
C MET A 120 10.04 4.74 7.07
N GLY A 121 11.35 4.68 6.87
CA GLY A 121 12.13 5.85 6.47
C GLY A 121 11.94 6.17 4.98
N LYS A 122 12.77 7.10 4.50
CA LYS A 122 12.79 7.49 3.08
C LYS A 122 13.19 6.31 2.19
N ALA A 123 12.62 6.19 0.99
CA ALA A 123 13.01 5.14 0.04
C ALA A 123 14.49 5.29 -0.37
N GLY A 124 15.19 4.16 -0.54
CA GLY A 124 16.64 4.19 -0.85
C GLY A 124 16.98 4.97 -2.13
N ILE A 125 16.13 4.87 -3.15
CA ILE A 125 16.30 5.61 -4.41
C ILE A 125 16.27 7.13 -4.20
N LEU A 126 15.46 7.64 -3.27
CA LEU A 126 15.35 9.07 -2.98
C LEU A 126 16.51 9.59 -2.12
N GLN A 127 17.20 8.68 -1.42
CA GLN A 127 18.43 8.97 -0.68
C GLN A 127 19.68 8.88 -1.57
N GLY A 128 19.53 8.51 -2.85
CA GLY A 128 20.66 8.29 -3.77
C GLY A 128 21.47 7.02 -3.46
N LEU A 129 20.93 6.12 -2.64
CA LEU A 129 21.56 4.83 -2.32
C LEU A 129 21.52 3.89 -3.55
N PRO A 130 22.39 2.88 -3.61
CA PRO A 130 22.34 1.89 -4.66
C PRO A 130 21.25 0.82 -4.40
N PRO A 131 20.73 0.13 -5.44
CA PRO A 131 19.59 -0.80 -5.32
C PRO A 131 19.79 -2.02 -4.40
N ASP A 132 21.03 -2.34 -4.04
CA ASP A 132 21.43 -3.46 -3.18
C ASP A 132 21.41 -3.10 -1.68
N VAL A 133 21.34 -1.82 -1.32
CA VAL A 133 21.20 -1.38 0.07
C VAL A 133 19.75 -1.56 0.54
N ASP A 134 19.52 -2.58 1.36
CA ASP A 134 18.19 -2.93 1.90
C ASP A 134 17.94 -2.28 3.27
N LEU A 135 17.03 -1.31 3.27
CA LEU A 135 16.56 -0.57 4.44
C LEU A 135 15.35 -1.23 5.13
N SER A 136 14.80 -2.32 4.60
CA SER A 136 13.60 -2.96 5.15
C SER A 136 13.77 -3.47 6.59
N LYS A 137 15.01 -3.74 7.00
CA LYS A 137 15.36 -4.13 8.38
C LYS A 137 15.25 -2.98 9.39
N GLN A 138 15.22 -1.74 8.91
CA GLN A 138 15.06 -0.55 9.76
C GLN A 138 13.59 -0.16 9.95
N TRP A 139 12.66 -0.85 9.26
CA TRP A 139 11.24 -0.57 9.39
C TRP A 139 10.73 -0.98 10.76
N LEU A 140 10.10 -0.02 11.45
CA LEU A 140 9.53 -0.25 12.76
C LEU A 140 8.08 -0.70 12.62
N LEU A 141 7.64 -1.60 13.50
CA LEU A 141 6.25 -2.01 13.51
C LEU A 141 5.44 -1.02 14.33
N LYS A 142 4.33 -0.60 13.77
CA LYS A 142 3.37 0.27 14.43
C LYS A 142 2.02 -0.42 14.50
N ALA A 143 1.49 -0.60 15.69
CA ALA A 143 0.17 -1.19 15.90
C ALA A 143 -0.83 -0.10 16.25
N GLU A 144 -1.90 0.01 15.46
CA GLU A 144 -3.04 0.88 15.75
C GLU A 144 -4.24 0.03 16.14
N ALA A 145 -4.87 0.36 17.27
CA ALA A 145 -6.06 -0.32 17.76
C ALA A 145 -7.15 0.69 18.12
N ASP A 146 -8.39 0.24 18.11
CA ASP A 146 -9.53 0.98 18.63
C ASP A 146 -9.40 1.04 20.17
N GLN A 147 -8.95 2.19 20.68
CA GLN A 147 -8.63 2.38 22.10
C GLN A 147 -9.87 2.16 23.00
N PRO A 148 -11.04 2.76 22.73
CA PRO A 148 -12.27 2.45 23.47
C PRO A 148 -12.62 0.96 23.48
N ARG A 149 -12.50 0.28 22.34
CA ARG A 149 -12.74 -1.17 22.25
C ARG A 149 -11.73 -1.97 23.07
N SER A 150 -10.46 -1.53 23.08
CA SER A 150 -9.39 -2.17 23.85
C SER A 150 -9.65 -2.08 25.35
N GLU A 151 -10.06 -0.90 25.83
CA GLU A 151 -10.41 -0.67 27.23
C GLU A 151 -11.64 -1.50 27.66
N ALA A 152 -12.69 -1.51 26.84
CA ALA A 152 -13.88 -2.31 27.07
C ALA A 152 -13.57 -3.81 27.14
N PHE A 153 -12.70 -4.29 26.23
CA PHE A 153 -12.25 -5.67 26.21
C PHE A 153 -11.46 -6.02 27.49
N LEU A 154 -10.49 -5.20 27.88
CA LEU A 154 -9.65 -5.44 29.06
C LEU A 154 -10.45 -5.41 30.37
N LYS A 155 -11.52 -4.60 30.43
CA LYS A 155 -12.46 -4.62 31.56
C LYS A 155 -13.21 -5.95 31.68
N LYS A 156 -13.57 -6.57 30.55
CA LYS A 156 -14.31 -7.85 30.49
C LYS A 156 -13.39 -9.06 30.64
N TYR A 157 -12.18 -8.98 30.08
CA TYR A 157 -11.18 -10.04 30.06
C TYR A 157 -9.79 -9.51 30.48
N PRO A 158 -9.58 -9.25 31.80
CA PRO A 158 -8.32 -8.72 32.28
C PRO A 158 -7.12 -9.60 31.90
N GLU A 159 -6.04 -8.96 31.44
CA GLU A 159 -4.77 -9.61 31.07
C GLU A 159 -4.87 -10.71 29.99
N GLN A 160 -5.91 -10.69 29.16
CA GLN A 160 -6.15 -11.71 28.12
C GLN A 160 -6.18 -11.16 26.69
N LEU A 161 -5.66 -9.94 26.47
CA LEU A 161 -5.51 -9.40 25.13
C LEU A 161 -4.22 -9.91 24.48
N VAL A 162 -4.37 -10.74 23.44
CA VAL A 162 -3.27 -11.24 22.60
C VAL A 162 -3.55 -10.89 21.16
N THR A 163 -2.55 -10.36 20.46
CA THR A 163 -2.55 -10.19 19.01
C THR A 163 -1.46 -11.05 18.41
N LYS A 164 -1.80 -11.83 17.38
CA LYS A 164 -0.84 -12.64 16.62
C LYS A 164 -0.82 -12.15 15.18
N PHE A 165 0.38 -11.98 14.65
CA PHE A 165 0.60 -11.66 13.26
C PHE A 165 1.96 -12.20 12.84
N ARG A 166 2.20 -12.25 11.53
CA ARG A 166 3.48 -12.62 10.96
C ARG A 166 4.01 -11.44 10.15
N HIS A 167 5.30 -11.14 10.36
CA HIS A 167 5.99 -10.10 9.62
C HIS A 167 6.13 -10.51 8.15
N VAL A 168 5.69 -9.64 7.25
CA VAL A 168 5.73 -9.84 5.79
C VAL A 168 6.17 -8.55 5.07
N PRO A 169 7.34 -7.96 5.41
CA PRO A 169 7.73 -6.63 4.92
C PRO A 169 7.86 -6.58 3.40
N GLU A 170 8.40 -7.62 2.76
CA GLU A 170 8.48 -7.67 1.29
C GLU A 170 7.09 -7.61 0.65
N SER A 171 6.15 -8.43 1.14
CA SER A 171 4.78 -8.46 0.60
C SER A 171 4.05 -7.14 0.83
N PHE A 172 4.27 -6.51 1.99
CA PHE A 172 3.73 -5.20 2.30
C PHE A 172 4.28 -4.13 1.35
N GLY A 173 5.60 -4.07 1.15
CA GLY A 173 6.23 -3.14 0.21
C GLY A 173 5.74 -3.34 -1.23
N ARG A 174 5.63 -4.58 -1.71
CA ARG A 174 5.07 -4.89 -3.04
C ARG A 174 3.62 -4.45 -3.18
N MET A 175 2.82 -4.60 -2.13
CA MET A 175 1.46 -4.12 -2.10
C MET A 175 1.39 -2.58 -2.21
N ILE A 176 2.21 -1.85 -1.44
CA ILE A 176 2.29 -0.38 -1.55
C ILE A 176 2.71 0.04 -2.96
N ALA A 177 3.78 -0.56 -3.52
CA ALA A 177 4.23 -0.27 -4.87
C ALA A 177 3.15 -0.53 -5.92
N LYS A 178 2.41 -1.63 -5.78
CA LYS A 178 1.28 -1.96 -6.66
C LYS A 178 0.16 -0.92 -6.56
N ILE A 179 -0.21 -0.51 -5.36
CA ILE A 179 -1.27 0.49 -5.15
C ILE A 179 -0.84 1.81 -5.79
N ALA A 180 0.38 2.26 -5.53
CA ALA A 180 0.95 3.48 -6.12
C ALA A 180 0.98 3.44 -7.66
N TYR A 181 1.42 2.31 -8.25
CA TYR A 181 1.41 2.14 -9.70
C TYR A 181 -0.01 2.21 -10.28
N CYS A 182 -0.96 1.47 -9.70
CA CYS A 182 -2.34 1.46 -10.17
C CYS A 182 -3.01 2.84 -9.97
N GLN A 183 -2.68 3.55 -8.89
CA GLN A 183 -3.14 4.92 -8.65
C GLN A 183 -2.64 5.85 -9.75
N MET A 184 -1.37 5.75 -10.15
CA MET A 184 -0.82 6.54 -11.25
C MET A 184 -1.58 6.29 -12.56
N LEU A 185 -1.92 5.03 -12.82
CA LEU A 185 -2.67 4.63 -14.01
C LEU A 185 -4.13 5.09 -14.05
N THR A 186 -4.69 5.59 -12.93
CA THR A 186 -6.01 6.24 -12.95
C THR A 186 -6.00 7.54 -13.76
N THR A 187 -4.83 8.16 -13.90
CA THR A 187 -4.64 9.45 -14.57
C THR A 187 -3.74 9.33 -15.81
N LEU A 188 -2.69 8.51 -15.72
CA LEU A 188 -1.70 8.32 -16.79
C LEU A 188 -1.92 7.02 -17.56
N ASP A 189 -1.43 7.00 -18.79
CA ASP A 189 -1.31 5.81 -19.59
C ASP A 189 0.03 5.11 -19.31
N PRO A 190 0.10 3.78 -19.43
CA PRO A 190 1.32 3.03 -19.21
C PRO A 190 2.52 3.48 -20.08
N ASP A 191 2.28 4.18 -21.20
CA ASP A 191 3.33 4.66 -22.10
C ASP A 191 3.75 6.11 -21.82
N ASP A 192 3.05 6.79 -20.91
CA ASP A 192 3.38 8.16 -20.50
C ASP A 192 4.73 8.22 -19.76
N PHE A 193 5.15 7.13 -19.13
CA PHE A 193 6.35 7.08 -18.29
C PHE A 193 7.08 5.73 -18.39
N THR A 194 8.34 5.71 -17.99
CA THR A 194 9.12 4.47 -17.84
C THR A 194 8.92 3.92 -16.43
N PRO A 195 8.30 2.74 -16.27
CA PRO A 195 8.03 2.19 -14.95
C PRO A 195 9.30 1.61 -14.30
N LEU A 196 9.60 2.06 -13.08
CA LEU A 196 10.67 1.51 -12.23
C LEU A 196 10.15 0.39 -11.32
N CYS A 197 8.91 0.53 -10.86
CA CYS A 197 8.34 -0.32 -9.82
C CYS A 197 7.96 -1.74 -10.26
N LEU A 198 7.81 -2.00 -11.57
CA LEU A 198 7.28 -3.27 -12.09
C LEU A 198 8.15 -4.46 -11.72
N GLU A 199 9.48 -4.33 -11.78
CA GLU A 199 10.41 -5.40 -11.40
C GLU A 199 10.25 -5.81 -9.93
N TYR A 200 9.93 -4.85 -9.05
CA TYR A 200 9.70 -5.09 -7.63
C TYR A 200 8.30 -5.68 -7.39
N ILE A 201 7.27 -5.14 -8.04
CA ILE A 201 5.89 -5.66 -7.96
C ILE A 201 5.84 -7.12 -8.41
N LEU A 202 6.50 -7.44 -9.52
CA LEU A 202 6.54 -8.79 -10.09
C LEU A 202 7.48 -9.73 -9.32
N GLY A 203 8.35 -9.20 -8.45
CA GLY A 203 9.26 -9.96 -7.60
C GLY A 203 10.53 -10.41 -8.33
N ASN A 204 10.86 -9.77 -9.45
CA ASN A 204 12.15 -9.95 -10.12
C ASN A 204 13.28 -9.24 -9.35
N ARG A 205 12.93 -8.19 -8.59
CA ARG A 205 13.79 -7.55 -7.59
C ARG A 205 13.14 -7.64 -6.21
N THR A 206 13.94 -7.96 -5.19
CA THR A 206 13.45 -8.24 -3.82
C THR A 206 13.59 -7.08 -2.85
N ASN A 207 14.55 -6.16 -3.08
CA ASN A 207 14.77 -5.01 -2.21
C ASN A 207 13.71 -3.92 -2.43
N VAL A 208 12.50 -4.14 -1.92
CA VAL A 208 11.38 -3.19 -2.06
C VAL A 208 11.63 -1.86 -1.36
N SER A 209 12.47 -1.83 -0.32
CA SER A 209 12.82 -0.60 0.40
C SER A 209 13.60 0.40 -0.45
N TYR A 210 14.14 -0.06 -1.59
CA TYR A 210 14.74 0.82 -2.58
C TYR A 210 13.72 1.78 -3.18
N ILE A 211 12.51 1.33 -3.47
CA ILE A 211 11.48 2.14 -4.14
C ILE A 211 10.31 2.54 -3.23
N VAL A 212 10.16 1.88 -2.08
CA VAL A 212 9.07 2.12 -1.12
C VAL A 212 9.64 2.76 0.13
N GLY A 213 8.98 3.83 0.56
CA GLY A 213 9.29 4.52 1.80
C GLY A 213 8.01 4.96 2.51
N GLY A 214 8.18 5.78 3.54
CA GLY A 214 7.04 6.34 4.25
C GLY A 214 7.38 7.63 4.96
N ASP A 215 6.35 8.17 5.59
CA ASP A 215 6.45 9.28 6.51
C ASP A 215 6.43 8.73 7.93
N SER A 216 7.38 9.18 8.76
CA SER A 216 7.38 8.85 10.18
C SER A 216 6.25 9.56 10.92
N ARG A 217 5.65 10.61 10.34
CA ARG A 217 4.49 11.32 10.86
C ARG A 217 3.23 10.47 10.72
N ASN A 218 2.44 10.45 11.79
CA ASN A 218 1.12 9.83 11.76
C ASN A 218 0.14 10.79 11.10
N GLY A 219 -0.66 10.28 10.16
CA GLY A 219 -1.74 11.08 9.63
C GLY A 219 -2.85 11.27 10.67
N VAL A 220 -3.53 12.41 10.59
CA VAL A 220 -4.74 12.68 11.36
C VAL A 220 -5.88 11.83 10.79
N PRO A 221 -6.73 11.18 11.60
CA PRO A 221 -7.86 10.39 11.11
C PRO A 221 -8.77 11.19 10.17
N GLU A 222 -9.16 10.56 9.07
CA GLU A 222 -10.04 11.12 8.03
C GLU A 222 -11.36 10.33 7.94
N ASN A 223 -12.39 10.86 7.27
CA ASN A 223 -13.66 10.14 7.08
C ASN A 223 -13.63 9.12 5.92
N THR A 224 -12.44 8.64 5.55
CA THR A 224 -12.21 7.74 4.40
C THR A 224 -11.43 6.50 4.81
N GLY A 225 -11.69 5.37 4.16
CA GLY A 225 -10.98 4.12 4.44
C GLY A 225 -9.54 4.10 3.91
N TYR A 226 -9.21 4.94 2.93
CA TYR A 226 -7.85 5.09 2.40
C TYR A 226 -7.72 6.43 1.67
N ARG A 227 -6.49 6.90 1.53
CA ARG A 227 -6.13 8.10 0.74
C ARG A 227 -4.99 7.77 -0.20
N LEU A 228 -5.12 8.21 -1.44
CA LEU A 228 -4.15 7.99 -2.51
C LEU A 228 -3.90 9.31 -3.22
N GLU A 229 -2.64 9.61 -3.51
CA GLU A 229 -2.27 10.78 -4.32
C GLU A 229 -1.17 10.41 -5.31
N SER A 230 -1.15 11.15 -6.43
CA SER A 230 -0.12 11.05 -7.44
C SER A 230 0.68 12.34 -7.41
N CYS A 231 1.99 12.23 -7.15
CA CYS A 231 2.93 13.33 -7.06
C CYS A 231 4.01 13.17 -8.13
N ALA A 232 4.64 14.28 -8.50
CA ALA A 232 5.82 14.29 -9.34
C ALA A 232 6.86 15.26 -8.78
N CYS A 233 8.14 14.91 -8.87
CA CYS A 233 9.24 15.78 -8.46
C CYS A 233 10.39 15.70 -9.46
N GLY A 234 11.09 16.82 -9.67
CA GLY A 234 12.20 16.90 -10.61
C GLY A 234 12.31 18.27 -11.27
N ASN A 235 12.71 18.29 -12.54
CA ASN A 235 12.86 19.51 -13.35
C ASN A 235 12.11 19.40 -14.68
N PHE A 236 12.22 20.42 -15.53
CA PHE A 236 11.50 20.48 -16.81
C PHE A 236 11.91 19.40 -17.82
N ASN A 237 13.05 18.73 -17.65
CA ASN A 237 13.54 17.69 -18.57
C ASN A 237 13.35 16.28 -18.02
N GLU A 238 13.23 16.12 -16.71
CA GLU A 238 13.11 14.83 -16.06
C GLU A 238 12.31 14.96 -14.75
N ILE A 239 11.32 14.08 -14.57
CA ILE A 239 10.56 13.97 -13.34
C ILE A 239 10.47 12.52 -12.88
N LEU A 240 10.46 12.32 -11.56
CA LEU A 240 10.02 11.10 -10.90
C LEU A 240 8.52 11.14 -10.67
N LEU A 241 7.87 10.00 -10.81
CA LEU A 241 6.47 9.80 -10.47
C LEU A 241 6.38 9.02 -9.17
N ILE A 242 5.61 9.54 -8.22
CA ILE A 242 5.48 8.99 -6.86
C ILE A 242 4.00 8.82 -6.57
N GLY A 243 3.61 7.63 -6.09
CA GLY A 243 2.26 7.41 -5.57
C GLY A 243 2.29 7.36 -4.06
N THR A 244 1.52 8.22 -3.40
CA THR A 244 1.35 8.18 -1.94
C THR A 244 0.15 7.30 -1.59
N VAL A 245 0.29 6.54 -0.52
CA VAL A 245 -0.67 5.53 -0.08
C VAL A 245 -0.83 5.63 1.42
N ARG A 246 -2.05 5.93 1.88
CA ARG A 246 -2.42 5.81 3.29
C ARG A 246 -3.62 4.88 3.41
N LEU A 247 -3.39 3.71 3.95
CA LEU A 247 -4.42 2.70 4.20
C LEU A 247 -5.06 2.94 5.58
N MET A 248 -6.35 2.66 5.72
CA MET A 248 -7.11 2.93 6.94
C MET A 248 -6.96 4.39 7.41
N ALA A 249 -7.18 5.33 6.48
CA ALA A 249 -6.98 6.76 6.73
C ALA A 249 -7.90 7.31 7.84
N ASN A 250 -8.96 6.58 8.20
CA ASN A 250 -9.82 6.81 9.36
C ASN A 250 -9.20 6.46 10.72
N LEU A 251 -7.94 6.03 10.74
CA LEU A 251 -7.14 5.79 11.93
C LEU A 251 -5.83 6.60 11.85
N HIS A 252 -5.01 6.57 12.90
CA HIS A 252 -3.68 7.19 12.93
C HIS A 252 -2.63 6.40 12.15
N SER A 253 -3.01 5.83 11.01
CA SER A 253 -2.12 5.04 10.16
C SER A 253 -1.03 5.93 9.52
N PRO A 254 0.18 5.38 9.30
CA PRO A 254 1.26 6.11 8.65
C PRO A 254 0.99 6.31 7.15
N TYR A 255 1.68 7.30 6.57
CA TYR A 255 1.76 7.44 5.12
C TYR A 255 2.88 6.56 4.57
N HIS A 256 2.59 5.87 3.47
CA HIS A 256 3.56 5.19 2.64
C HIS A 256 3.62 5.85 1.28
N TYR A 257 4.69 5.60 0.54
CA TYR A 257 4.76 5.96 -0.86
C TYR A 257 5.62 4.97 -1.63
N ALA A 258 5.49 4.98 -2.95
CA ALA A 258 6.43 4.30 -3.82
C ALA A 258 6.83 5.19 -5.01
N VAL A 259 8.11 5.12 -5.37
CA VAL A 259 8.61 5.65 -6.64
C VAL A 259 8.16 4.71 -7.76
N VAL A 260 7.26 5.20 -8.59
CA VAL A 260 6.55 4.42 -9.60
C VAL A 260 7.38 4.29 -10.87
N GLY A 261 8.00 5.38 -11.30
CA GLY A 261 8.71 5.49 -12.56
C GLY A 261 9.25 6.89 -12.79
N TYR A 262 9.67 7.16 -14.02
CA TYR A 262 10.20 8.46 -14.41
C TYR A 262 9.77 8.84 -15.82
N VAL A 263 9.82 10.13 -16.12
CA VAL A 263 9.57 10.70 -17.44
C VAL A 263 10.79 11.52 -17.83
N ARG A 264 11.24 11.36 -19.08
CA ARG A 264 12.37 12.11 -19.66
C ARG A 264 11.96 12.82 -20.93
N GLY A 265 12.54 13.99 -21.15
CA GLY A 265 12.30 14.86 -22.30
C GLY A 265 11.23 15.89 -21.98
N ARG A 266 11.54 17.16 -22.28
CA ARG A 266 10.72 18.31 -21.92
C ARG A 266 9.26 18.19 -22.35
N GLU A 267 9.03 17.84 -23.60
CA GLU A 267 7.68 17.69 -24.16
C GLU A 267 6.88 16.60 -23.43
N ARG A 268 7.52 15.46 -23.11
CA ARG A 268 6.88 14.37 -22.37
C ARG A 268 6.58 14.78 -20.92
N VAL A 269 7.51 15.49 -20.27
CA VAL A 269 7.28 16.04 -18.92
C VAL A 269 6.08 16.98 -18.94
N GLU A 270 6.04 17.95 -19.87
CA GLU A 270 4.92 18.89 -20.01
C GLU A 270 3.59 18.17 -20.28
N GLN A 271 3.58 17.13 -21.12
CA GLN A 271 2.40 16.30 -21.40
C GLN A 271 1.90 15.57 -20.14
N VAL A 272 2.80 14.92 -19.40
CA VAL A 272 2.45 14.17 -18.19
C VAL A 272 1.94 15.12 -17.10
N MET A 273 2.59 16.25 -16.89
CA MET A 273 2.16 17.25 -15.91
C MET A 273 0.77 17.81 -16.23
N ARG A 274 0.47 18.00 -17.53
CA ARG A 274 -0.87 18.39 -17.98
C ARG A 274 -1.93 17.34 -17.63
N LYS A 275 -1.63 16.05 -17.87
CA LYS A 275 -2.53 14.94 -17.48
C LYS A 275 -2.73 14.87 -15.97
N MET A 276 -1.68 15.10 -15.18
CA MET A 276 -1.74 15.12 -13.71
C MET A 276 -2.44 16.36 -13.12
N GLY A 277 -2.81 17.34 -13.96
CA GLY A 277 -3.64 18.48 -13.57
C GLY A 277 -2.89 19.61 -12.85
N ASN A 278 -1.63 19.90 -13.21
CA ASN A 278 -0.80 20.97 -12.61
C ASN A 278 -0.76 20.93 -11.06
N LYS A 279 -0.90 19.75 -10.45
CA LYS A 279 -0.67 19.60 -9.01
C LYS A 279 0.81 19.82 -8.72
N SER A 280 1.07 20.60 -7.68
CA SER A 280 2.31 21.31 -7.35
C SER A 280 3.61 20.58 -7.75
N ILE A 281 4.38 21.20 -8.65
CA ILE A 281 5.81 20.92 -8.77
C ILE A 281 6.46 21.59 -7.56
N THR A 282 7.12 20.84 -6.67
CA THR A 282 8.21 21.43 -5.90
C THR A 282 9.42 21.40 -6.81
N PRO A 283 9.92 22.55 -7.33
CA PRO A 283 11.17 22.54 -8.05
C PRO A 283 12.23 22.12 -7.04
N THR A 284 12.83 20.95 -7.22
CA THR A 284 14.11 20.63 -6.57
C THR A 284 15.18 21.47 -7.27
N MET A 285 15.16 22.78 -7.02
CA MET A 285 16.35 23.60 -7.20
C MET A 285 17.43 22.97 -6.31
N PRO A 286 18.69 22.88 -6.77
CA PRO A 286 19.81 22.52 -5.92
C PRO A 286 20.00 23.65 -4.89
N THR A 287 19.15 23.66 -3.87
CA THR A 287 19.13 24.70 -2.86
C THR A 287 20.11 24.25 -1.79
N PHE A 288 21.34 24.74 -1.90
CA PHE A 288 22.22 24.85 -0.75
C PHE A 288 21.43 25.55 0.38
N LEU A 289 21.21 24.82 1.48
CA LEU A 289 20.85 25.34 2.80
C LEU A 289 19.60 26.26 2.85
N SER A 290 18.41 25.67 2.97
CA SER A 290 17.27 26.32 3.61
C SER A 290 16.81 25.44 4.78
N SER A 291 16.94 25.94 6.00
CA SER A 291 16.76 25.21 7.25
C SER A 291 15.30 25.09 7.73
N ASP A 292 14.32 25.64 7.00
CA ASP A 292 12.96 25.86 7.56
C ASP A 292 11.80 25.36 6.70
N LYS A 293 12.05 24.56 5.65
CA LYS A 293 10.97 23.78 5.03
C LYS A 293 11.09 22.35 5.51
N THR A 294 10.04 21.85 6.17
CA THR A 294 9.83 20.41 6.36
C THR A 294 9.76 19.79 4.97
N THR A 295 10.89 19.33 4.45
CA THR A 295 10.98 18.64 3.17
C THR A 295 10.05 17.44 3.25
N GLU A 296 9.18 17.32 2.24
CA GLU A 296 8.26 16.20 2.21
C GLU A 296 9.08 14.90 2.17
N CYS A 297 8.61 13.85 2.85
CA CYS A 297 9.36 12.60 3.01
C CYS A 297 9.67 11.89 1.68
N TRP A 298 9.00 12.30 0.60
CA TRP A 298 9.16 11.81 -0.77
C TRP A 298 10.04 12.71 -1.66
N GLU A 299 10.53 13.86 -1.16
CA GLU A 299 11.48 14.70 -1.90
C GLU A 299 12.88 14.05 -1.91
N PRO A 300 13.55 13.96 -3.08
CA PRO A 300 14.91 13.43 -3.18
C PRO A 300 15.90 14.26 -2.36
N ASP A 301 16.81 13.59 -1.64
CA ASP A 301 17.95 14.25 -0.98
C ASP A 301 19.04 14.67 -1.98
N VAL A 302 19.05 14.04 -3.15
CA VAL A 302 20.00 14.29 -4.23
C VAL A 302 19.24 14.39 -5.55
N TRP A 303 19.58 15.37 -6.40
CA TRP A 303 19.04 15.50 -7.75
C TRP A 303 20.11 15.96 -8.75
N PRO A 304 20.17 15.39 -9.98
CA PRO A 304 19.45 14.21 -10.44
C PRO A 304 19.96 12.94 -9.73
N LEU A 305 19.11 11.92 -9.61
CA LEU A 305 19.51 10.67 -8.97
C LEU A 305 20.62 9.95 -9.75
N ASN A 306 21.54 9.28 -9.06
CA ASN A 306 22.66 8.58 -9.68
C ASN A 306 22.23 7.47 -10.65
N HIS A 307 21.06 6.87 -10.45
CA HIS A 307 20.47 5.88 -11.37
C HIS A 307 20.21 6.48 -12.78
N PHE A 308 20.15 7.82 -12.90
CA PHE A 308 19.86 8.50 -14.15
C PHE A 308 21.10 8.92 -14.95
N LYS A 309 22.31 8.67 -14.43
CA LYS A 309 23.59 9.02 -15.08
C LYS A 309 24.10 7.97 -16.09
N GLN A 310 23.36 6.88 -16.29
CA GLN A 310 23.63 5.84 -17.30
C GLN A 310 22.62 5.95 -18.44
#